data_AF-A0A915MAX6-F1
#
_entry.id   AF-A0A915MAX6-F1
#
_cell.length_a   1.000
_cell.length_b   1.000
_cell.length_c   1.000
_cell.angle_alpha   90.00
_cell.angle_beta   90.00
_cell.angle_gamma   90.00
#
_symmetry.space_group_name_H-M   'P 1'
#
loop_
_entity.id
_entity.type
_entity.pdbx_description
1 polymer ?
#
loop_
_entity_poly.entity_id
_entity_poly.type
_entity_poly.pdbx_seq_one_letter_code
_entity_poly.pdbx_strand_id
1 'polypeptide(L)'
;MTSRPLIYGTSGFRAKADEQLQLIVYRAAFYAAVRAKKLGKAVGMMITASHNPGCDNGLKLVDPSGRMLAMECEEELTKIANGTEEEFEKFKNEEIQQIKNNEEKDNQAPIIVIATDTRPSSPILYEEAVKGIKLLGIFVDIKYFEHHTTPQLHYIVKAINEKKPVDDYIQQFRRALEMSREFLNIEENTNLSPLYLDCANGVGSLWIAKYLENNGFICKNGWDVTENEEENLSKNILVNLFNTNTNDGELLNNGVN
;
A
#
# COMPACT_ATOMS: atom_id res chain seq x y z
N MET A 1 -14.84 -18.89 -21.26
CA MET A 1 -15.66 -17.66 -21.14
C MET A 1 -14.68 -16.51 -21.01
N THR A 2 -14.73 -15.51 -21.87
CA THR A 2 -13.88 -14.31 -21.72
C THR A 2 -14.38 -13.54 -20.51
N SER A 3 -13.56 -13.45 -19.46
CA SER A 3 -13.88 -12.65 -18.28
C SER A 3 -13.99 -11.17 -18.67
N ARG A 4 -14.82 -10.42 -17.95
CA ARG A 4 -15.03 -9.00 -18.22
C ARG A 4 -13.73 -8.23 -17.95
N PRO A 5 -13.30 -7.30 -18.82
CA PRO A 5 -12.09 -6.52 -18.58
C PRO A 5 -12.22 -5.67 -17.31
N LEU A 6 -11.12 -5.56 -16.55
CA LEU A 6 -11.02 -4.70 -15.38
C LEU A 6 -10.61 -3.29 -15.80
N ILE A 7 -11.22 -2.26 -15.21
CA ILE A 7 -10.91 -0.86 -15.54
C ILE A 7 -9.99 -0.32 -14.46
N TYR A 8 -8.89 0.33 -14.86
CA TYR A 8 -8.09 1.11 -13.93
C TYR A 8 -8.77 2.46 -13.71
N GLY A 9 -9.31 2.68 -12.51
CA GLY A 9 -9.88 3.96 -12.11
C GLY A 9 -9.13 4.58 -10.93
N THR A 10 -9.75 5.56 -10.27
CA THR A 10 -9.17 6.28 -9.11
C THR A 10 -8.68 5.36 -7.99
N SER A 11 -9.29 4.18 -7.86
CA SER A 11 -8.98 3.18 -6.85
C SER A 11 -7.99 2.09 -7.30
N GLY A 12 -7.46 2.20 -8.53
CA GLY A 12 -6.69 1.15 -9.21
C GLY A 12 -7.58 0.02 -9.72
N PHE A 13 -6.96 -1.10 -10.13
CA PHE A 13 -7.69 -2.33 -10.44
C PHE A 13 -8.17 -2.99 -9.15
N ARG A 14 -9.41 -3.47 -9.12
CA ARG A 14 -9.97 -4.24 -8.01
C ARG A 14 -10.87 -5.35 -8.55
N ALA A 15 -10.69 -6.55 -8.03
CA ALA A 15 -11.47 -7.73 -8.39
C ALA A 15 -11.29 -8.83 -7.34
N LYS A 16 -11.98 -9.94 -7.52
CA LYS A 16 -11.64 -11.18 -6.82
C LYS A 16 -10.18 -11.53 -7.05
N ALA A 17 -9.53 -12.07 -6.03
CA ALA A 17 -8.12 -12.45 -6.10
C ALA A 17 -7.92 -13.80 -6.84
N ASP A 18 -8.32 -13.83 -8.11
CA ASP A 18 -8.23 -14.99 -9.00
C ASP A 18 -7.11 -14.83 -10.05
N GLU A 19 -7.05 -15.76 -11.00
CA GLU A 19 -6.07 -15.78 -12.09
C GLU A 19 -6.15 -14.54 -12.98
N GLN A 20 -7.33 -13.92 -13.12
CA GLN A 20 -7.47 -12.70 -13.91
C GLN A 20 -6.75 -11.55 -13.20
N LEU A 21 -6.95 -11.38 -11.88
CA LEU A 21 -6.25 -10.33 -11.14
C LEU A 21 -4.73 -10.57 -11.11
N GLN A 22 -4.29 -11.82 -10.99
CA GLN A 22 -2.87 -12.19 -11.08
C GLN A 22 -2.24 -11.74 -12.41
N LEU A 23 -2.90 -12.03 -13.54
CA LEU A 23 -2.43 -11.58 -14.87
C LEU A 23 -2.39 -10.05 -14.98
N ILE A 24 -3.41 -9.37 -14.46
CA ILE A 24 -3.48 -7.91 -14.45
C ILE A 24 -2.33 -7.32 -13.63
N VAL A 25 -2.02 -7.90 -12.46
CA VAL A 25 -0.90 -7.49 -11.62
C VAL A 25 0.43 -7.69 -12.33
N TYR A 26 0.64 -8.86 -12.92
CA TYR A 26 1.84 -9.16 -13.72
C TYR A 26 2.08 -8.12 -14.82
N ARG A 27 1.06 -7.80 -15.63
CA ARG A 27 1.19 -6.85 -16.74
C ARG A 27 1.33 -5.40 -16.27
N ALA A 28 0.59 -5.00 -15.23
CA ALA A 28 0.70 -3.67 -14.63
C ALA A 28 2.07 -3.44 -13.98
N ALA A 29 2.70 -4.49 -13.45
CA ALA A 29 4.02 -4.40 -12.85
C ALA A 29 5.13 -4.25 -13.90
N PHE A 30 4.99 -4.89 -15.06
CA PHE A 30 5.84 -4.58 -16.22
C PHE A 30 5.70 -3.10 -16.63
N TYR A 31 4.47 -2.59 -16.75
CA TYR A 31 4.21 -1.18 -17.06
C TYR A 31 4.86 -0.23 -16.03
N ALA A 32 4.73 -0.53 -14.73
CA ALA A 32 5.35 0.25 -13.67
C ALA A 32 6.89 0.29 -13.78
N ALA A 33 7.51 -0.85 -14.13
CA ALA A 33 8.96 -0.94 -14.33
C ALA A 33 9.44 -0.10 -15.53
N VAL A 34 8.73 -0.19 -16.66
CA VAL A 34 8.96 0.66 -17.85
C VAL A 34 8.84 2.14 -17.46
N ARG A 35 7.79 2.50 -16.74
CA ARG A 35 7.55 3.89 -16.30
C ARG A 35 8.66 4.40 -15.38
N ALA A 36 9.07 3.62 -14.39
CA ALA A 36 10.18 3.97 -13.50
C ALA A 36 11.48 4.19 -14.28
N LYS A 37 11.76 3.34 -15.28
CA LYS A 37 12.93 3.48 -16.16
C LYS A 37 12.85 4.75 -17.03
N LYS A 38 11.72 5.02 -17.66
CA LYS A 38 11.51 6.21 -18.51
C LYS A 38 11.59 7.52 -17.72
N LEU A 39 11.12 7.52 -16.47
CA LEU A 39 11.14 8.71 -15.61
C LEU A 39 12.48 8.91 -14.88
N GLY A 40 13.32 7.87 -14.76
CA GLY A 40 14.52 7.91 -13.91
C GLY A 40 14.17 8.12 -12.43
N LYS A 41 13.01 7.61 -12.00
CA LYS A 41 12.41 7.87 -10.68
C LYS A 41 11.78 6.60 -10.10
N ALA A 42 11.67 6.56 -8.77
CA ALA A 42 10.96 5.49 -8.10
C ALA A 42 9.45 5.58 -8.35
N VAL A 43 8.82 4.45 -8.66
CA VAL A 43 7.37 4.30 -8.83
C VAL A 43 6.86 3.32 -7.79
N GLY A 44 5.68 3.58 -7.22
CA GLY A 44 5.06 2.72 -6.22
C GLY A 44 3.99 1.80 -6.80
N MET A 45 3.77 0.67 -6.14
CA MET A 45 2.68 -0.26 -6.35
C MET A 45 2.08 -0.67 -5.00
N MET A 46 0.84 -0.28 -4.76
CA MET A 46 0.05 -0.74 -3.61
C MET A 46 -0.77 -1.95 -4.03
N ILE A 47 -0.58 -3.09 -3.36
CA ILE A 47 -1.45 -4.26 -3.50
C ILE A 47 -2.46 -4.24 -2.34
N THR A 48 -3.69 -3.89 -2.67
CA THR A 48 -4.81 -3.79 -1.72
C THR A 48 -6.12 -3.61 -2.49
N ALA A 49 -7.23 -4.03 -1.89
CA ALA A 49 -8.57 -3.57 -2.27
C ALA A 49 -9.24 -2.70 -1.19
N SER A 50 -8.49 -2.15 -0.24
CA SER A 50 -8.99 -1.21 0.77
C SER A 50 -10.21 -1.78 1.51
N HIS A 51 -11.39 -1.17 1.36
CA HIS A 51 -12.64 -1.57 2.01
C HIS A 51 -13.38 -2.76 1.38
N ASN A 52 -12.90 -3.31 0.26
CA ASN A 52 -13.55 -4.46 -0.38
C ASN A 52 -13.50 -5.73 0.51
N PRO A 53 -14.39 -6.72 0.29
CA PRO A 53 -14.35 -8.00 0.99
C PRO A 53 -12.98 -8.71 0.93
N GLY A 54 -12.63 -9.53 1.92
CA GLY A 54 -11.32 -10.18 2.03
C GLY A 54 -10.91 -11.06 0.83
N CYS A 55 -11.88 -11.61 0.10
CA CYS A 55 -11.67 -12.41 -1.12
C CYS A 55 -11.30 -11.58 -2.36
N ASP A 56 -11.51 -10.26 -2.31
CA ASP A 56 -11.03 -9.33 -3.33
C ASP A 56 -9.58 -8.92 -3.05
N ASN A 57 -8.89 -8.42 -4.06
CA ASN A 57 -7.67 -7.64 -3.91
C ASN A 57 -7.55 -6.68 -5.10
N GLY A 58 -6.43 -6.00 -5.22
CA GLY A 58 -6.24 -5.00 -6.25
C GLY A 58 -4.82 -4.51 -6.34
N LEU A 59 -4.60 -3.61 -7.29
CA LEU A 59 -3.35 -2.88 -7.39
C LEU A 59 -3.61 -1.42 -7.74
N LYS A 60 -2.76 -0.54 -7.22
CA LYS A 60 -2.71 0.86 -7.61
C LYS A 60 -1.26 1.33 -7.73
N LEU A 61 -0.96 2.01 -8.84
CA LEU A 61 0.33 2.65 -9.06
C LEU A 61 0.38 4.05 -8.44
N VAL A 62 1.58 4.40 -7.97
CA VAL A 62 1.90 5.69 -7.34
C VAL A 62 3.04 6.33 -8.11
N ASP A 63 2.81 7.54 -8.60
CA ASP A 63 3.80 8.30 -9.35
C ASP A 63 4.90 8.88 -8.43
N PRO A 64 6.04 9.32 -9.00
CA PRO A 64 7.20 9.76 -8.22
C PRO A 64 6.95 10.83 -7.16
N SER A 65 5.94 11.67 -7.37
CA SER A 65 5.51 12.70 -6.41
C SER A 65 4.81 12.15 -5.16
N GLY A 66 4.54 10.84 -5.11
CA GLY A 66 3.65 10.23 -4.13
C GLY A 66 2.16 10.49 -4.42
N ARG A 67 1.81 10.95 -5.63
CA ARG A 67 0.41 11.08 -6.06
C ARG A 67 -0.02 9.83 -6.83
N MET A 68 -1.32 9.73 -7.11
CA MET A 68 -1.85 8.66 -7.96
C MET A 68 -1.23 8.75 -9.36
N LEU A 69 -1.26 7.63 -10.09
CA LEU A 69 -0.95 7.59 -11.51
C LEU A 69 -1.70 8.70 -12.25
N ALA A 70 -1.02 9.38 -13.18
CA ALA A 70 -1.63 10.41 -14.02
C ALA A 70 -2.82 9.83 -14.83
N MET A 71 -3.92 10.58 -14.95
CA MET A 71 -5.17 10.11 -15.57
C MET A 71 -4.96 9.65 -17.02
N GLU A 72 -4.10 10.35 -17.75
CA GLU A 72 -3.71 10.01 -19.12
C GLU A 72 -3.05 8.62 -19.24
N CYS A 73 -2.47 8.10 -18.16
CA CYS A 73 -1.85 6.78 -18.10
C CYS A 73 -2.83 5.69 -17.64
N GLU A 74 -3.99 6.04 -17.06
CA GLU A 74 -4.97 5.06 -16.57
C GLU A 74 -5.62 4.28 -17.74
N GLU A 75 -5.94 4.98 -18.84
CA GLU A 75 -6.49 4.34 -20.04
C GLU A 75 -5.47 3.42 -20.73
N GLU A 76 -4.22 3.86 -20.82
CA GLU A 76 -3.12 3.08 -21.38
C GLU A 76 -2.88 1.82 -20.56
N LEU A 77 -2.76 1.96 -19.23
CA LEU A 77 -2.59 0.84 -18.31
C LEU A 77 -3.77 -0.14 -18.38
N THR A 78 -5.00 0.37 -18.46
CA THR A 78 -6.20 -0.46 -18.65
C THR A 78 -6.11 -1.30 -19.92
N LYS A 79 -5.71 -0.71 -21.05
CA LYS A 79 -5.57 -1.41 -22.33
C LYS A 79 -4.49 -2.48 -22.26
N ILE A 80 -3.31 -2.15 -21.73
CA ILE A 80 -2.17 -3.08 -21.66
C ILE A 80 -2.48 -4.26 -20.74
N ALA A 81 -3.06 -4.00 -19.57
CA ALA A 81 -3.34 -5.06 -18.60
C ALA A 81 -4.38 -6.05 -19.14
N ASN A 82 -5.43 -5.56 -19.81
CA ASN A 82 -6.50 -6.41 -20.36
C ASN A 82 -6.24 -6.91 -21.79
N GLY A 83 -5.15 -6.49 -22.43
CA GLY A 83 -4.85 -6.83 -23.81
C GLY A 83 -4.77 -8.33 -24.04
N THR A 84 -4.89 -8.76 -25.29
CA THR A 84 -4.51 -10.10 -25.69
C THR A 84 -3.02 -10.33 -25.45
N GLU A 85 -2.59 -11.60 -25.45
CA GLU A 85 -1.17 -11.91 -25.31
C GLU A 85 -0.34 -11.28 -26.43
N GLU A 86 -0.85 -11.26 -27.67
CA GLU A 86 -0.18 -10.61 -28.79
C GLU A 86 0.00 -9.09 -28.57
N GLU A 87 -1.04 -8.40 -28.08
CA GLU A 87 -0.98 -6.97 -27.77
C GLU A 87 0.01 -6.67 -26.64
N PHE A 88 0.02 -7.49 -25.59
CA PHE A 88 0.95 -7.33 -24.48
C PHE A 88 2.40 -7.60 -24.92
N GLU A 89 2.64 -8.67 -25.69
CA GLU A 89 3.96 -9.01 -26.22
C GLU A 89 4.49 -7.91 -27.15
N LYS A 90 3.62 -7.35 -27.99
CA LYS A 90 3.98 -6.21 -28.85
C LYS A 90 4.41 -5.02 -28.01
N PHE A 91 3.58 -4.58 -27.05
CA PHE A 91 3.92 -3.48 -26.14
C PHE A 91 5.24 -3.73 -25.39
N LYS A 92 5.40 -4.93 -24.82
CA LYS A 92 6.62 -5.34 -24.10
C LYS A 92 7.86 -5.20 -24.96
N ASN A 93 7.82 -5.74 -26.19
CA ASN A 93 8.96 -5.71 -27.09
C ASN A 93 9.29 -4.29 -27.55
N GLU A 94 8.28 -3.47 -27.87
CA GLU A 94 8.47 -2.06 -28.24
C GLU A 94 9.13 -1.26 -27.11
N GLU A 95 8.67 -1.41 -25.87
CA GLU A 95 9.22 -0.71 -24.71
C GLU A 95 10.66 -1.13 -24.40
N ILE A 96 10.96 -2.43 -24.44
CA ILE A 96 12.33 -2.93 -24.23
C ILE A 96 13.27 -2.38 -25.31
N GLN A 97 12.85 -2.34 -26.58
CA GLN A 97 13.68 -1.78 -27.65
C GLN A 97 13.89 -0.27 -27.48
N GLN A 98 12.86 0.48 -27.09
CA GLN A 98 12.99 1.91 -26.80
C GLN A 98 13.97 2.18 -25.66
N ILE A 99 13.94 1.37 -24.60
CA ILE A 99 14.86 1.51 -23.46
C ILE A 99 16.29 1.23 -23.89
N LYS A 100 16.54 0.16 -24.66
CA LYS A 100 17.86 -0.20 -25.19
C LYS A 100 18.46 0.92 -26.06
N ASN A 101 17.64 1.50 -26.93
CA ASN A 101 18.08 2.60 -27.80
C ASN A 101 18.42 3.90 -27.05
N ASN A 102 17.95 4.04 -25.81
CA ASN A 102 18.18 5.22 -24.96
C ASN A 102 19.21 4.99 -23.84
N GLU A 103 19.95 3.87 -23.85
CA GLU A 103 20.88 3.46 -22.78
C GLU A 103 21.96 4.51 -22.46
N GLU A 104 22.28 5.41 -23.39
CA GLU A 104 23.32 6.43 -23.21
C GLU A 104 22.98 7.55 -22.22
N LYS A 105 21.72 7.68 -21.74
CA LYS A 105 21.28 8.87 -20.96
C LYS A 105 21.04 8.66 -19.47
N ASP A 106 20.84 7.44 -18.97
CA ASP A 106 20.59 7.24 -17.53
C ASP A 106 20.99 5.83 -17.05
N ASN A 107 22.11 5.76 -16.33
CA ASN A 107 22.66 4.53 -15.75
C ASN A 107 21.97 4.11 -14.45
N GLN A 108 21.01 4.88 -13.94
CA GLN A 108 20.35 4.51 -12.69
C GLN A 108 19.35 3.37 -12.92
N ALA A 109 19.46 2.34 -12.08
CA ALA A 109 18.51 1.26 -12.06
C ALA A 109 17.12 1.81 -11.67
N PRO A 110 16.04 1.43 -12.37
CA PRO A 110 14.70 1.80 -11.96
C PRO A 110 14.40 1.24 -10.56
N ILE A 111 13.68 2.01 -9.76
CA ILE A 111 13.28 1.61 -8.41
C ILE A 111 11.78 1.37 -8.41
N ILE A 112 11.35 0.22 -7.92
CA ILE A 112 9.94 -0.09 -7.70
C ILE A 112 9.72 -0.33 -6.21
N VAL A 113 8.78 0.43 -5.63
CA VAL A 113 8.38 0.29 -4.23
C VAL A 113 7.06 -0.47 -4.20
N ILE A 114 7.03 -1.66 -3.62
CA ILE A 114 5.80 -2.44 -3.49
C ILE A 114 5.40 -2.50 -2.02
N ALA A 115 4.14 -2.22 -1.73
CA ALA A 115 3.55 -2.41 -0.41
C ALA A 115 2.28 -3.25 -0.48
N THR A 116 2.02 -4.04 0.55
CA THR A 116 0.82 -4.86 0.67
C THR A 116 0.06 -4.54 1.96
N ASP A 117 -1.26 -4.70 1.92
CA ASP A 117 -2.06 -4.85 3.15
C ASP A 117 -1.98 -6.29 3.70
N THR A 118 -2.91 -6.67 4.58
CA THR A 118 -2.97 -7.97 5.25
C THR A 118 -3.80 -9.04 4.52
N ARG A 119 -4.21 -8.80 3.26
CA ARG A 119 -5.04 -9.78 2.53
C ARG A 119 -4.27 -11.08 2.26
N PRO A 120 -4.90 -12.27 2.41
CA PRO A 120 -4.23 -13.56 2.19
C PRO A 120 -3.67 -13.75 0.77
N SER A 121 -4.25 -13.07 -0.23
CA SER A 121 -3.80 -13.12 -1.62
C SER A 121 -2.62 -12.20 -1.94
N SER A 122 -2.28 -11.27 -1.04
CA SER A 122 -1.22 -10.28 -1.26
C SER A 122 0.17 -10.91 -1.56
N PRO A 123 0.60 -12.00 -0.91
CA PRO A 123 1.87 -12.66 -1.24
C PRO A 123 1.92 -13.17 -2.70
N ILE A 124 0.86 -13.83 -3.17
CA ILE A 124 0.78 -14.35 -4.55
C ILE A 124 0.81 -13.20 -5.56
N LEU A 125 0.06 -12.12 -5.30
CA LEU A 125 0.06 -10.95 -6.19
C LEU A 125 1.41 -10.23 -6.18
N TYR A 126 2.10 -10.18 -5.05
CA TYR A 126 3.47 -9.67 -4.99
C TYR A 126 4.42 -10.51 -5.86
N GLU A 127 4.33 -11.83 -5.81
CA GLU A 127 5.14 -12.71 -6.68
C GLU A 127 4.86 -12.47 -8.17
N GLU A 128 3.59 -12.32 -8.56
CA GLU A 128 3.21 -11.97 -9.94
C GLU A 128 3.73 -10.59 -10.35
N ALA A 129 3.69 -9.61 -9.45
CA ALA A 129 4.26 -8.30 -9.71
C ALA A 129 5.78 -8.39 -9.96
N VAL A 130 6.50 -9.18 -9.15
CA VAL A 130 7.95 -9.40 -9.32
C VAL A 130 8.25 -10.09 -10.65
N LYS A 131 7.46 -11.08 -11.06
CA LYS A 131 7.59 -11.73 -12.38
C LYS A 131 7.39 -10.71 -13.51
N GLY A 132 6.38 -9.86 -13.40
CA GLY A 132 6.09 -8.79 -14.35
C GLY A 132 7.22 -7.77 -14.47
N ILE A 133 7.78 -7.32 -13.35
CA ILE A 133 8.92 -6.39 -13.32
C ILE A 133 10.14 -6.98 -14.02
N LYS A 134 10.42 -8.28 -13.81
CA LYS A 134 11.57 -8.97 -14.39
C LYS A 134 11.53 -9.07 -15.91
N LEU A 135 10.35 -8.92 -16.54
CA LEU A 135 10.25 -8.89 -18.00
C LEU A 135 11.03 -7.74 -18.65
N LEU A 136 11.33 -6.67 -17.91
CA LEU A 136 12.12 -5.55 -18.42
C LEU A 136 13.52 -5.97 -18.90
N GLY A 137 14.04 -7.10 -18.41
CA GLY A 137 15.32 -7.67 -18.86
C GLY A 137 16.56 -6.91 -18.37
N ILE A 138 16.39 -5.97 -17.43
CA ILE A 138 17.46 -5.23 -16.74
C ILE A 138 17.30 -5.35 -15.23
N PHE A 139 18.34 -4.99 -14.48
CA PHE A 139 18.24 -4.92 -13.02
C PHE A 139 17.26 -3.81 -12.59
N VAL A 140 16.32 -4.16 -11.72
CA VAL A 140 15.35 -3.26 -11.08
C VAL A 140 15.50 -3.40 -9.57
N ASP A 141 15.67 -2.29 -8.85
CA ASP A 141 15.73 -2.26 -7.39
C ASP A 141 14.30 -2.32 -6.85
N ILE A 142 13.87 -3.52 -6.45
CA ILE A 142 12.54 -3.78 -5.89
C ILE A 142 12.64 -3.64 -4.36
N LYS A 143 11.93 -2.66 -3.80
CA LYS A 143 11.80 -2.44 -2.35
C LYS A 143 10.43 -2.90 -1.89
N TYR A 144 10.40 -3.98 -1.11
CA TYR A 144 9.17 -4.55 -0.60
C TYR A 144 8.88 -4.12 0.84
N PHE A 145 7.66 -3.66 1.08
CA PHE A 145 7.14 -3.17 2.34
C PHE A 145 5.85 -3.93 2.69
N GLU A 146 6.02 -5.11 3.28
CA GLU A 146 4.91 -5.94 3.75
C GLU A 146 4.15 -5.24 4.88
N HIS A 147 2.83 -5.36 4.90
CA HIS A 147 1.96 -4.79 5.95
C HIS A 147 2.15 -3.28 6.14
N HIS A 148 2.09 -2.53 5.04
CA HIS A 148 2.08 -1.08 5.07
C HIS A 148 0.74 -0.51 4.62
N THR A 149 0.32 0.58 5.26
CA THR A 149 -0.87 1.32 4.83
C THR A 149 -0.61 2.01 3.49
N THR A 150 -1.68 2.26 2.71
CA THR A 150 -1.55 3.00 1.45
C THR A 150 -0.88 4.38 1.63
N PRO A 151 -1.22 5.20 2.64
CA PRO A 151 -0.51 6.46 2.88
C PRO A 151 0.99 6.30 3.14
N GLN A 152 1.42 5.23 3.82
CA GLN A 152 2.85 4.95 4.00
C GLN A 152 3.54 4.69 2.67
N LEU A 153 2.96 3.88 1.76
CA LEU A 153 3.55 3.68 0.44
C LEU A 153 3.71 5.01 -0.31
N HIS A 154 2.65 5.82 -0.34
CA HIS A 154 2.68 7.14 -1.00
C HIS A 154 3.80 8.02 -0.44
N TYR A 155 3.99 8.00 0.87
CA TYR A 155 5.10 8.69 1.52
C TYR A 155 6.46 8.13 1.12
N ILE A 156 6.65 6.80 1.19
CA ILE A 156 7.93 6.13 0.88
C ILE A 156 8.38 6.48 -0.54
N VAL A 157 7.47 6.41 -1.52
CA VAL A 157 7.76 6.76 -2.92
C VAL A 157 8.24 8.21 -3.04
N LYS A 158 7.52 9.15 -2.41
CA LYS A 158 7.90 10.56 -2.41
C LYS A 158 9.27 10.77 -1.73
N ALA A 159 9.48 10.17 -0.56
CA ALA A 159 10.70 10.31 0.21
C ALA A 159 11.92 9.81 -0.57
N ILE A 160 11.82 8.65 -1.22
CA ILE A 160 12.90 8.11 -2.08
C ILE A 160 13.23 9.09 -3.20
N ASN A 161 12.22 9.61 -3.90
CA ASN A 161 12.43 10.53 -5.02
C ASN A 161 12.96 11.91 -4.61
N GLU A 162 12.62 12.37 -3.39
CA GLU A 162 13.13 13.59 -2.78
C GLU A 162 14.46 13.39 -2.02
N LYS A 163 15.00 12.16 -2.00
CA LYS A 163 16.20 11.76 -1.24
C LYS A 163 16.09 12.09 0.26
N LYS A 164 14.90 11.91 0.82
CA LYS A 164 14.59 12.07 2.25
C LYS A 164 14.58 10.72 2.97
N PRO A 165 14.77 10.70 4.30
CA PRO A 165 14.62 9.49 5.08
C PRO A 165 13.21 8.91 4.96
N VAL A 166 13.13 7.59 4.76
CA VAL A 166 11.87 6.86 4.55
C VAL A 166 11.17 6.54 5.88
N ASP A 167 11.93 6.52 6.97
CA ASP A 167 11.51 6.27 8.35
C ASP A 167 11.00 7.53 9.08
N ASP A 168 11.13 8.72 8.48
CA ASP A 168 10.66 10.00 9.04
C ASP A 168 9.12 10.17 8.91
N TYR A 169 8.40 9.19 8.37
CA TYR A 169 6.93 9.22 8.24
C TYR A 169 6.24 9.62 9.54
N ILE A 170 6.61 8.96 10.65
CA ILE A 170 6.06 9.23 11.98
C ILE A 170 6.40 10.62 12.48
N GLN A 171 7.66 11.02 12.34
CA GLN A 171 8.13 12.31 12.83
C GLN A 171 7.40 13.47 12.15
N GLN A 172 6.97 13.31 10.90
CA GLN A 172 6.16 14.32 10.23
C GLN A 172 4.78 14.49 10.86
N PHE A 173 4.09 13.40 11.24
CA PHE A 173 2.83 13.51 11.99
C PHE A 173 3.04 14.14 13.36
N ARG A 174 4.13 13.81 14.07
CA ARG A 174 4.43 14.41 15.38
C ARG A 174 4.64 15.91 15.28
N ARG A 175 5.52 16.36 14.37
CA ARG A 175 5.77 17.78 14.13
C ARG A 175 4.47 18.51 13.76
N ALA A 176 3.65 17.91 12.89
CA ALA A 176 2.36 18.50 12.50
C ALA A 176 1.37 18.58 13.68
N LEU A 177 1.31 17.55 14.53
CA LEU A 177 0.46 17.55 15.73
C LEU A 177 0.93 18.59 16.76
N GLU A 178 2.24 18.68 17.01
CA GLU A 178 2.84 19.69 17.89
C GLU A 178 2.49 21.10 17.40
N MET A 179 2.74 21.39 16.11
CA MET A 179 2.36 22.66 15.49
C MET A 179 0.86 22.94 15.58
N SER A 180 0.02 21.91 15.44
CA SER A 180 -1.45 22.07 15.53
C SER A 180 -1.89 22.39 16.96
N ARG A 181 -1.26 21.79 17.97
CA ARG A 181 -1.52 22.08 19.39
C ARG A 181 -1.13 23.51 19.73
N GLU A 182 0.04 23.97 19.26
CA GLU A 182 0.50 25.34 19.41
C GLU A 182 -0.47 26.32 18.71
N PHE A 183 -0.87 26.04 17.48
CA PHE A 183 -1.79 26.89 16.72
C PHE A 183 -3.18 27.02 17.37
N LEU A 184 -3.69 25.93 17.95
CA LEU A 184 -5.01 25.89 18.57
C LEU A 184 -5.02 26.37 20.04
N ASN A 185 -3.86 26.68 20.64
CA ASN A 185 -3.72 27.00 22.07
C ASN A 185 -4.45 26.00 22.98
N ILE A 186 -4.30 24.71 22.71
CA ILE A 186 -4.96 23.66 23.50
C ILE A 186 -4.34 23.63 24.90
N GLU A 187 -5.11 24.02 25.91
CA GLU A 187 -4.74 23.90 27.32
C GLU A 187 -4.53 22.43 27.72
N GLU A 188 -3.61 22.18 28.64
CA GLU A 188 -3.40 20.82 29.16
C GLU A 188 -4.64 20.36 29.95
N ASN A 189 -5.37 19.40 29.38
CA ASN A 189 -6.46 18.74 30.07
C ASN A 189 -5.90 17.53 30.85
N THR A 190 -6.07 17.53 32.16
CA THR A 190 -5.66 16.43 33.03
C THR A 190 -6.68 15.29 33.07
N ASN A 191 -7.89 15.49 32.53
CA ASN A 191 -8.89 14.44 32.38
C ASN A 191 -8.58 13.60 31.15
N LEU A 192 -8.01 12.42 31.38
CA LEU A 192 -7.76 11.42 30.36
C LEU A 192 -9.02 10.56 30.18
N SER A 193 -9.50 10.44 28.94
CA SER A 193 -10.52 9.46 28.55
C SER A 193 -9.88 8.34 27.72
N PRO A 194 -10.33 7.09 27.82
CA PRO A 194 -9.89 6.02 26.94
C PRO A 194 -10.19 6.35 25.46
N LEU A 195 -9.26 6.01 24.57
CA LEU A 195 -9.49 6.07 23.12
C LEU A 195 -9.73 4.66 22.60
N TYR A 196 -10.93 4.43 22.08
CA TYR A 196 -11.30 3.19 21.43
C TYR A 196 -11.09 3.33 19.92
N LEU A 197 -10.30 2.43 19.32
CA LEU A 197 -9.94 2.51 17.92
C LEU A 197 -10.28 1.20 17.21
N ASP A 198 -11.32 1.24 16.38
CA ASP A 198 -11.60 0.19 15.41
C ASP A 198 -10.66 0.34 14.22
N CYS A 199 -9.85 -0.70 14.00
CA CYS A 199 -8.89 -0.76 12.91
C CYS A 199 -9.35 -1.67 11.75
N ALA A 200 -10.62 -2.07 11.74
CA ALA A 200 -11.26 -2.90 10.71
C ALA A 200 -10.49 -4.19 10.40
N ASN A 201 -9.79 -4.76 11.39
CA ASN A 201 -8.88 -5.91 11.27
C ASN A 201 -7.82 -5.75 10.15
N GLY A 202 -7.57 -4.52 9.72
CA GLY A 202 -6.69 -4.21 8.61
C GLY A 202 -5.29 -3.85 9.06
N VAL A 203 -4.40 -3.65 8.09
CA VAL A 203 -2.99 -3.27 8.29
C VAL A 203 -2.76 -2.04 9.19
N GLY A 204 -3.76 -1.17 9.33
CA GLY A 204 -3.71 -0.01 10.22
C GLY A 204 -3.52 -0.37 11.70
N SER A 205 -4.05 -1.51 12.15
CA SER A 205 -3.90 -1.99 13.54
C SER A 205 -2.44 -2.25 13.89
N LEU A 206 -1.71 -2.92 13.00
CA LEU A 206 -0.30 -3.25 13.17
C LEU A 206 0.56 -2.00 13.29
N TRP A 207 0.25 -0.98 12.48
CA TRP A 207 0.98 0.26 12.48
C TRP A 207 0.68 1.10 13.73
N ILE A 208 -0.60 1.31 14.06
CA ILE A 208 -0.97 2.17 15.19
C ILE A 208 -0.55 1.56 16.52
N ALA A 209 -0.67 0.23 16.67
CA ALA A 209 -0.17 -0.50 17.85
C ALA A 209 1.32 -0.23 18.06
N LYS A 210 2.13 -0.52 17.05
CA LYS A 210 3.58 -0.32 17.09
C LYS A 210 3.96 1.14 17.36
N TYR A 211 3.25 2.08 16.75
CA TYR A 211 3.49 3.50 17.00
C TYR A 211 3.21 3.89 18.46
N LEU A 212 2.07 3.48 18.99
CA LEU A 212 1.64 3.79 20.35
C LEU A 212 2.56 3.13 21.38
N GLU A 213 2.90 1.85 21.21
CA GLU A 213 3.82 1.12 22.09
C GLU A 213 5.20 1.78 22.16
N ASN A 214 5.76 2.20 21.01
CA ASN A 214 7.02 2.93 20.95
C ASN A 214 6.97 4.31 21.64
N ASN A 215 5.77 4.80 21.99
CA ASN A 215 5.56 6.05 22.70
C ASN A 215 5.06 5.85 24.14
N GLY A 216 5.19 4.63 24.69
CA GLY A 216 4.87 4.33 26.08
C GLY A 216 3.38 4.13 26.35
N PHE A 217 2.56 3.97 25.30
CA PHE A 217 1.16 3.58 25.46
C PHE A 217 1.04 2.06 25.57
N ILE A 218 0.07 1.60 26.35
CA ILE A 218 -0.30 0.18 26.43
C ILE A 218 -1.46 -0.03 25.45
N CYS A 219 -1.21 -0.78 24.38
CA CYS A 219 -2.25 -1.23 23.47
C CYS A 219 -2.76 -2.60 23.91
N LYS A 220 -4.09 -2.75 24.02
CA LYS A 220 -4.74 -4.05 24.27
C LYS A 220 -5.75 -4.32 23.15
N ASN A 221 -5.99 -5.59 22.82
CA ASN A 221 -7.17 -5.91 22.03
C ASN A 221 -8.41 -5.74 22.91
N GLY A 222 -9.49 -5.21 22.35
CA GLY A 222 -10.71 -4.91 23.11
C GLY A 222 -11.33 -6.12 23.85
N TRP A 223 -10.96 -7.35 23.49
CA TRP A 223 -11.43 -8.59 24.12
C TRP A 223 -10.55 -9.07 25.29
N ASP A 224 -9.34 -8.54 25.42
CA ASP A 224 -8.36 -8.95 26.44
C ASP A 224 -8.50 -8.14 27.74
N VAL A 225 -9.46 -7.20 27.81
CA VAL A 225 -9.70 -6.36 28.99
C VAL A 225 -10.75 -7.02 29.87
N THR A 226 -10.34 -7.50 31.05
CA THR A 226 -11.29 -7.94 32.09
C THR A 226 -11.66 -6.77 33.00
N GLU A 227 -12.89 -6.75 33.53
CA GLU A 227 -13.41 -5.67 34.41
C GLU A 227 -12.50 -5.35 35.62
N ASN A 228 -11.66 -6.29 36.06
CA ASN A 228 -10.76 -6.12 37.21
C ASN A 228 -9.40 -5.45 36.88
N GLU A 229 -9.10 -5.16 35.62
CA GLU A 229 -7.84 -4.49 35.23
C GLU A 229 -7.97 -2.97 35.08
N GLU A 230 -9.18 -2.42 35.24
CA GLU A 230 -9.44 -0.97 35.20
C GLU A 230 -8.87 -0.23 36.42
N GLU A 231 -8.77 -0.89 37.59
CA GLU A 231 -8.42 -0.24 38.87
C GLU A 231 -6.93 0.10 39.06
N ASN A 232 -6.01 -0.43 38.23
CA ASN A 232 -4.56 -0.23 38.41
C ASN A 232 -3.90 0.72 37.39
N LEU A 233 -4.64 1.30 36.45
CA LEU A 233 -4.08 2.14 35.39
C LEU A 233 -4.00 3.61 35.81
N SER A 234 -3.27 3.88 36.90
CA SER A 234 -2.88 5.25 37.23
C SER A 234 -1.76 5.72 36.28
N LYS A 235 -2.17 6.53 35.29
CA LYS A 235 -1.39 7.09 34.16
C LYS A 235 -1.18 6.10 33.02
N ASN A 236 -1.89 6.32 31.91
CA ASN A 236 -1.53 6.07 30.50
C ASN A 236 -2.82 5.79 29.72
N ILE A 237 -3.05 6.49 28.61
CA ILE A 237 -4.21 6.28 27.74
C ILE A 237 -4.21 4.80 27.30
N LEU A 238 -5.24 4.06 27.68
CA LEU A 238 -5.50 2.72 27.17
C LEU A 238 -6.06 2.86 25.75
N VAL A 239 -5.36 2.28 24.77
CA VAL A 239 -5.89 2.18 23.41
C VAL A 239 -6.36 0.75 23.20
N ASN A 240 -7.68 0.60 23.20
CA ASN A 240 -8.32 -0.66 22.87
C ASN A 240 -8.44 -0.73 21.35
N LEU A 241 -7.60 -1.58 20.77
CA LEU A 241 -7.70 -1.92 19.36
C LEU A 241 -8.84 -2.92 19.24
N PHE A 242 -9.92 -2.50 18.60
CA PHE A 242 -10.95 -3.42 18.18
C PHE A 242 -10.44 -4.13 16.93
N ASN A 243 -9.79 -5.27 17.18
CA ASN A 243 -9.65 -6.34 16.23
C ASN A 243 -10.73 -7.36 16.63
N THR A 244 -11.76 -7.58 15.81
CA THR A 244 -12.70 -8.66 16.11
C THR A 244 -11.93 -9.95 15.97
N ASN A 245 -11.57 -10.52 17.12
CA ASN A 245 -10.67 -11.65 17.23
C ASN A 245 -11.30 -12.83 16.50
N THR A 246 -10.87 -13.07 15.27
CA THR A 246 -11.21 -14.30 14.58
C THR A 246 -9.95 -15.00 14.15
N ASN A 247 -9.68 -16.09 14.85
CA ASN A 247 -9.03 -17.23 14.23
C ASN A 247 -9.89 -17.80 13.06
N ASP A 248 -11.10 -17.26 12.82
CA ASP A 248 -11.91 -17.43 11.61
C ASP A 248 -11.69 -16.32 10.58
N GLY A 249 -10.91 -16.61 9.53
CA GLY A 249 -10.78 -15.76 8.34
C GLY A 249 -12.10 -15.48 7.59
N GLU A 250 -13.23 -16.02 8.05
CA GLU A 250 -14.57 -15.80 7.50
C GLU A 250 -15.14 -14.40 7.80
N LEU A 251 -14.74 -13.74 8.89
CA LEU A 251 -15.30 -12.42 9.26
C LEU A 251 -14.77 -11.26 8.38
N LEU A 252 -13.68 -11.46 7.62
CA LEU A 252 -13.28 -10.54 6.54
C LEU A 252 -14.15 -10.68 5.28
N ASN A 253 -14.91 -11.78 5.15
CA ASN A 253 -15.65 -12.13 3.94
C ASN A 253 -17.16 -11.94 4.08
N ASN A 254 -17.71 -12.01 5.28
CA ASN A 254 -19.12 -11.84 5.54
C ASN A 254 -19.33 -10.55 6.32
N GLY A 255 -19.62 -9.46 5.60
CA GLY A 255 -20.09 -8.22 6.22
C GLY A 255 -21.17 -8.53 7.25
N VAL A 256 -21.09 -7.86 8.40
CA VAL A 256 -22.02 -8.04 9.51
C VAL A 256 -23.45 -7.91 8.98
N ASN A 257 -24.24 -8.99 9.09
CA ASN A 257 -25.70 -8.95 8.86
C ASN A 257 -26.39 -8.16 9.96
#